data_AF-A0A8D8ZY74-F1
#
_entry.id   AF-A0A8D8ZY74-F1
#
_cell.length_a   1.000
_cell.length_b   1.000
_cell.length_c   1.000
_cell.angle_alpha   90.00
_cell.angle_beta   90.00
_cell.angle_gamma   90.00
#
_symmetry.space_group_name_H-M   'P 1'
#
loop_
_entity.id
_entity.type
_entity.pdbx_description
1 polymer ?
#
loop_
_entity_poly.entity_id
_entity_poly.type
_entity_poly.pdbx_seq_one_letter_code
_entity_poly.pdbx_strand_id
1 'polypeptide(L)'
;MLGVEPRILCLIKNTVLPFYNSLGRSLDRYVRVPVRQNVVYTIQDNKGAVLQTQLVPIHEKVLQLSERNSENVEHASSATVELIFKASLPALGYASYFVTTAPVSQENSQFNEMGASTDMMIGTSMLGLEFDQTTGLITGLLKNNISLPMTQSYGYYTGDVSSGAYIFTPVNFVSLSNGKVDLTVYKGPLVHEVHQTYSDPFS
;
A
#
# COMPACT_ATOMS: atom_id res chain seq x y z
N MET A 1 -24.09 1.48 -28.29
CA MET A 1 -23.70 1.74 -26.90
C MET A 1 -22.92 0.53 -26.41
N LEU A 2 -21.60 0.62 -26.35
CA LEU A 2 -20.76 -0.42 -25.76
C LEU A 2 -20.70 -0.15 -24.25
N GLY A 3 -21.52 -0.87 -23.49
CA GLY A 3 -21.43 -0.92 -22.04
C GLY A 3 -20.18 -1.67 -21.66
N VAL A 4 -19.17 -0.96 -21.18
CA VAL A 4 -18.00 -1.58 -20.55
C VAL A 4 -18.38 -1.74 -19.08
N GLU A 5 -18.82 -2.93 -18.70
CA GLU A 5 -19.01 -3.28 -17.29
C GLU A 5 -17.64 -3.25 -16.58
N PRO A 6 -17.55 -2.66 -15.38
CA PRO A 6 -16.34 -2.69 -14.59
C PRO A 6 -16.13 -4.11 -14.05
N ARG A 7 -15.41 -4.92 -14.82
CA ARG A 7 -14.80 -6.14 -14.32
C ARG A 7 -13.76 -5.76 -13.26
N ILE A 8 -14.07 -5.96 -11.98
CA ILE A 8 -13.05 -6.01 -10.92
C ILE A 8 -12.31 -7.34 -11.12
N LEU A 9 -11.49 -7.40 -12.18
CA LEU A 9 -10.81 -8.61 -12.61
C LEU A 9 -9.50 -8.71 -11.84
N CYS A 10 -9.46 -9.55 -10.80
CA CYS A 10 -8.20 -10.05 -10.27
C CYS A 10 -7.58 -11.09 -11.22
N LEU A 11 -7.33 -10.69 -12.47
CA LEU A 11 -6.66 -11.48 -13.49
C LEU A 11 -5.84 -10.54 -14.39
N ILE A 12 -4.91 -9.80 -13.79
CA ILE A 12 -3.90 -9.06 -14.56
C ILE A 12 -2.90 -10.08 -15.08
N LYS A 13 -3.15 -10.52 -16.30
CA LYS A 13 -2.33 -11.48 -17.04
C LYS A 13 -2.21 -11.01 -18.48
N ASN A 14 -0.98 -10.82 -18.94
CA ASN A 14 -0.69 -10.50 -20.35
C ASN A 14 -1.56 -9.35 -20.88
N THR A 15 -1.54 -8.22 -20.16
CA THR A 15 -2.46 -7.10 -20.39
C THR A 15 -1.72 -5.78 -20.47
N VAL A 16 -2.41 -4.75 -20.97
CA VAL A 16 -1.92 -3.38 -21.06
C VAL A 16 -2.56 -2.55 -19.95
N LEU A 17 -1.73 -1.79 -19.23
CA LEU A 17 -2.13 -0.85 -18.19
C LEU A 17 -1.96 0.58 -18.72
N PRO A 18 -3.05 1.25 -19.15
CA PRO A 18 -3.01 2.66 -19.51
C PRO A 18 -3.13 3.55 -18.26
N PHE A 19 -2.28 4.56 -18.15
CA PHE A 19 -2.36 5.58 -17.11
C PHE A 19 -2.42 6.96 -17.72
N TYR A 20 -3.35 7.78 -17.24
CA TYR A 20 -3.52 9.17 -17.65
C TYR A 20 -3.08 10.13 -16.55
N ASN A 21 -2.31 11.14 -16.93
CA ASN A 21 -1.91 12.24 -16.07
C ASN A 21 -2.69 13.50 -16.46
N SER A 22 -3.59 13.91 -15.56
CA SER A 22 -4.39 15.12 -15.72
C SER A 22 -3.66 16.41 -15.33
N LEU A 23 -2.40 16.34 -14.86
CA LEU A 23 -1.63 17.52 -14.47
C LEU A 23 -0.94 18.17 -15.68
N GLY A 24 -0.84 19.50 -15.66
CA GLY A 24 -0.08 20.30 -16.63
C GLY A 24 1.45 20.12 -16.59
N ARG A 25 1.97 19.12 -15.87
CA ARG A 25 3.39 18.80 -15.78
C ARG A 25 3.61 17.29 -15.82
N SER A 26 4.80 16.86 -16.22
CA SER A 26 5.18 15.46 -16.12
C SER A 26 5.15 14.97 -14.68
N LEU A 27 4.85 13.68 -14.52
CA LEU A 27 4.63 13.07 -13.22
C LEU A 27 5.28 11.69 -13.16
N ASP A 28 6.15 11.54 -12.18
CA ASP A 28 6.71 10.26 -11.77
C ASP A 28 5.98 9.76 -10.50
N ARG A 29 5.39 8.56 -10.57
CA ARG A 29 4.67 7.97 -9.42
C ARG A 29 4.87 6.47 -9.34
N TYR A 30 4.93 5.97 -8.10
CA TYR A 30 4.76 4.55 -7.85
C TYR A 30 3.30 4.19 -8.04
N VAL A 31 3.04 3.27 -8.97
CA VAL A 31 1.73 2.69 -9.21
C VAL A 31 1.65 1.39 -8.43
N ARG A 32 0.50 1.11 -7.83
CA ARG A 32 0.20 -0.13 -7.12
C ARG A 32 -0.94 -0.86 -7.81
N VAL A 33 -0.75 -2.15 -8.03
CA VAL A 33 -1.70 -2.97 -8.78
C VAL A 33 -1.97 -4.25 -7.97
N PRO A 34 -3.21 -4.50 -7.50
CA PRO A 34 -3.52 -5.72 -6.77
C PRO A 34 -3.38 -6.96 -7.66
N VAL A 35 -2.55 -7.92 -7.24
CA VAL A 35 -2.25 -9.14 -7.97
C VAL A 35 -2.18 -10.37 -7.05
N ARG A 36 -2.07 -11.56 -7.65
CA ARG A 36 -1.91 -12.81 -6.90
C ARG A 36 -0.47 -13.00 -6.49
N GLN A 37 -0.25 -13.62 -5.35
CA GLN A 37 1.06 -14.13 -4.96
C GLN A 37 1.43 -15.35 -5.83
N ASN A 38 2.69 -15.79 -5.75
CA ASN A 38 3.20 -16.97 -6.47
C ASN A 38 3.13 -16.86 -8.00
N VAL A 39 3.25 -15.64 -8.53
CA VAL A 39 3.33 -15.35 -9.96
C VAL A 39 4.46 -14.35 -10.19
N VAL A 40 5.26 -14.58 -11.24
CA VAL A 40 6.30 -13.63 -11.65
C VAL A 40 5.68 -12.59 -12.57
N TYR A 41 5.82 -11.31 -12.22
CA TYR A 41 5.30 -10.19 -13.01
C TYR A 41 6.45 -9.39 -13.62
N THR A 42 6.41 -9.22 -14.93
CA THR A 42 7.33 -8.35 -15.66
C THR A 42 6.55 -7.18 -16.25
N ILE A 43 7.06 -5.96 -16.03
CA ILE A 43 6.48 -4.74 -16.58
C ILE A 43 7.43 -4.16 -17.62
N GLN A 44 6.89 -3.87 -18.80
CA GLN A 44 7.60 -3.14 -19.85
C GLN A 44 6.91 -1.82 -20.16
N ASP A 45 7.69 -0.78 -20.43
CA ASP A 45 7.16 0.48 -20.94
C ASP A 45 6.87 0.42 -22.46
N ASN A 46 6.35 1.52 -23.01
CA ASN A 46 6.07 1.64 -24.43
C ASN A 46 7.31 1.69 -25.34
N LYS A 47 8.52 1.71 -24.78
CA LYS A 47 9.81 1.63 -25.49
C LYS A 47 10.42 0.23 -25.39
N GLY A 48 9.75 -0.70 -24.72
CA GLY A 48 10.22 -2.07 -24.50
C GLY A 48 11.21 -2.22 -23.34
N ALA A 49 11.44 -1.17 -22.55
CA ALA A 49 12.33 -1.24 -21.39
C ALA A 49 11.63 -1.96 -20.23
N VAL A 50 12.30 -2.97 -19.65
CA VAL A 50 11.81 -3.68 -18.47
C VAL A 50 12.03 -2.82 -17.23
N LEU A 51 10.97 -2.63 -16.45
CA LEU A 51 11.01 -1.84 -15.23
C LEU A 51 11.31 -2.70 -14.02
N GLN A 52 11.96 -2.09 -13.03
CA GLN A 52 12.07 -2.68 -11.70
C GLN A 52 10.69 -2.74 -11.05
N THR A 53 10.38 -3.91 -10.48
CA THR A 53 9.11 -4.17 -9.79
C THR A 53 9.37 -4.72 -8.39
N GLN A 54 8.37 -4.62 -7.54
CA GLN A 54 8.32 -5.33 -6.27
C GLN A 54 6.89 -5.75 -5.94
N LEU A 55 6.74 -6.82 -5.16
CA LEU A 55 5.47 -7.26 -4.60
C LEU A 55 5.42 -6.91 -3.11
N VAL A 56 4.35 -6.27 -2.69
CA VAL A 56 4.11 -5.90 -1.29
C VAL A 56 2.88 -6.62 -0.78
N PRO A 57 2.91 -7.28 0.39
CA PRO A 57 1.73 -7.93 0.93
C PRO A 57 0.63 -6.91 1.24
N ILE A 58 -0.62 -7.25 0.92
CA ILE A 58 -1.77 -6.46 1.34
C ILE A 58 -1.98 -6.71 2.84
N HIS A 59 -2.26 -5.65 3.61
CA HIS A 59 -2.50 -5.77 5.04
C HIS A 59 -3.66 -6.73 5.36
N GLU A 60 -3.52 -7.57 6.38
CA GLU A 60 -4.50 -8.61 6.76
C GLU A 60 -5.92 -8.05 6.95
N LYS A 61 -6.05 -6.95 7.71
CA LYS A 61 -7.33 -6.23 7.86
C LYS A 61 -8.00 -5.82 6.54
N VAL A 62 -7.22 -5.52 5.49
CA VAL A 62 -7.77 -5.24 4.17
C VAL A 62 -8.24 -6.52 3.50
N LEU A 63 -7.49 -7.62 3.61
CA LEU A 63 -7.89 -8.93 3.06
C LEU A 63 -9.17 -9.47 3.70
N GLN A 64 -9.43 -9.13 4.96
CA GLN A 64 -10.62 -9.53 5.70
C GLN A 64 -11.88 -8.70 5.38
N LEU A 65 -11.77 -7.61 4.60
CA LEU A 65 -12.93 -6.81 4.21
C LEU A 65 -13.94 -7.65 3.42
N SER A 66 -15.19 -7.63 3.88
CA SER A 66 -16.29 -8.40 3.28
C SER A 66 -16.50 -8.07 1.80
N GLU A 67 -16.25 -6.82 1.42
CA GLU A 67 -16.37 -6.29 0.07
C GLU A 67 -15.38 -6.92 -0.91
N ARG A 68 -14.26 -7.45 -0.41
CA ARG A 68 -13.31 -8.24 -1.23
C ARG A 68 -13.77 -9.68 -1.40
N ASN A 69 -14.48 -10.20 -0.40
CA ASN A 69 -14.90 -11.58 -0.28
C ASN A 69 -16.39 -11.71 -0.64
N SER A 70 -16.77 -11.14 -1.79
CA SER A 70 -18.13 -11.22 -2.30
C SER A 70 -18.58 -12.68 -2.40
N GLU A 71 -19.81 -12.97 -1.98
CA GLU A 71 -20.46 -14.27 -2.20
C GLU A 71 -20.54 -14.61 -3.70
N ASN A 72 -20.58 -13.59 -4.55
CA ASN A 72 -20.45 -13.75 -5.99
C ASN A 72 -18.97 -13.91 -6.34
N VAL A 73 -18.55 -15.15 -6.59
CA VAL A 73 -17.17 -15.53 -6.92
C VAL A 73 -16.59 -14.70 -8.07
N GLU A 74 -17.42 -14.24 -9.02
CA GLU A 74 -16.98 -13.39 -10.14
C GLU A 74 -16.53 -11.98 -9.73
N HIS A 75 -16.99 -11.49 -8.57
CA HIS A 75 -16.65 -10.18 -8.03
C HIS A 75 -15.64 -10.26 -6.88
N ALA A 76 -15.28 -11.48 -6.44
CA ALA A 76 -14.33 -11.68 -5.35
C ALA A 76 -12.89 -11.40 -5.81
N SER A 77 -12.15 -10.63 -5.03
CA SER A 77 -10.76 -10.29 -5.33
C SER A 77 -9.82 -11.37 -4.79
N SER A 78 -9.20 -12.13 -5.69
CA SER A 78 -8.14 -13.09 -5.32
C SER A 78 -6.75 -12.48 -5.10
N ALA A 79 -6.63 -11.14 -5.05
CA ALA A 79 -5.34 -10.48 -4.88
C ALA A 79 -4.91 -10.52 -3.41
N THR A 80 -3.66 -10.90 -3.17
CA THR A 80 -3.06 -10.97 -1.82
C THR A 80 -1.84 -10.06 -1.68
N VAL A 81 -1.31 -9.57 -2.80
CA VAL A 81 -0.15 -8.67 -2.85
C VAL A 81 -0.42 -7.52 -3.84
N GLU A 82 0.35 -6.45 -3.74
CA GLU A 82 0.37 -5.33 -4.68
C GLU A 82 1.67 -5.33 -5.47
N LEU A 83 1.56 -5.34 -6.80
CA LEU A 83 2.67 -5.09 -7.70
C LEU A 83 2.94 -3.59 -7.79
N ILE A 84 4.16 -3.20 -7.44
CA ILE A 84 4.61 -1.82 -7.43
C ILE A 84 5.71 -1.61 -8.46
N PHE A 85 5.58 -0.55 -9.25
CA PHE A 85 6.60 -0.05 -10.16
C PHE A 85 6.47 1.47 -10.34
N LYS A 86 7.54 2.12 -10.79
CA LYS A 86 7.55 3.56 -11.03
C LYS A 86 7.10 3.85 -12.47
N ALA A 87 5.98 4.55 -12.62
CA ALA A 87 5.48 5.06 -13.90
C ALA A 87 5.89 6.53 -14.10
N SER A 88 6.17 6.89 -15.35
CA SER A 88 6.53 8.23 -15.80
C SER A 88 5.54 8.67 -16.86
N LEU A 89 4.76 9.71 -16.54
CA LEU A 89 3.66 10.18 -17.37
C LEU A 89 3.94 11.60 -17.89
N PRO A 90 3.68 11.90 -19.17
CA PRO A 90 3.80 13.25 -19.71
C PRO A 90 2.71 14.18 -19.15
N ALA A 91 2.91 15.49 -19.29
CA ALA A 91 1.90 16.49 -18.94
C ALA A 91 0.64 16.32 -19.81
N LEU A 92 -0.55 16.36 -19.18
CA LEU A 92 -1.86 16.23 -19.85
C LEU A 92 -1.92 15.06 -20.84
N GLY A 93 -1.27 13.95 -20.52
CA GLY A 93 -1.09 12.84 -21.45
C GLY A 93 -1.16 11.48 -20.75
N TYR A 94 -0.93 10.43 -21.53
CA TYR A 94 -0.99 9.06 -21.04
C TYR A 94 0.27 8.27 -21.41
N ALA A 95 0.53 7.20 -20.67
CA ALA A 95 1.49 6.18 -21.02
C ALA A 95 0.90 4.79 -20.77
N SER A 96 1.34 3.82 -21.55
CA SER A 96 0.89 2.42 -21.45
C SER A 96 2.05 1.54 -21.03
N TYR A 97 1.76 0.60 -20.13
CA TYR A 97 2.70 -0.39 -19.65
C TYR A 97 2.17 -1.78 -19.93
N PHE A 98 3.05 -2.70 -20.29
CA PHE A 98 2.72 -4.06 -20.67
C PHE A 98 3.10 -5.00 -19.53
N VAL A 99 2.13 -5.76 -19.04
CA VAL A 99 2.30 -6.74 -17.96
C VAL A 99 2.37 -8.12 -18.58
N THR A 100 3.45 -8.86 -18.32
CA THR A 100 3.53 -10.28 -18.63
C THR A 100 3.68 -11.10 -17.34
N THR A 101 3.14 -12.31 -17.35
CA THR A 101 3.18 -13.20 -16.19
C THR A 101 3.83 -14.52 -16.54
N ALA A 102 4.64 -15.05 -15.63
CA ALA A 102 5.18 -16.41 -15.72
C ALA A 102 4.90 -17.18 -14.42
N PRO A 103 4.73 -18.51 -14.50
CA PRO A 103 4.73 -19.33 -13.29
C PRO A 103 6.09 -19.24 -12.61
N VAL A 104 6.09 -19.39 -11.30
CA VAL A 104 7.32 -19.49 -10.52
C VAL A 104 8.04 -20.78 -10.90
N SER A 105 9.35 -20.68 -11.17
CA SER A 105 10.25 -21.81 -11.33
C SER A 105 11.45 -21.67 -10.38
N GLN A 106 12.17 -22.76 -10.14
CA GLN A 106 13.38 -22.74 -9.29
C GLN A 106 14.45 -21.77 -9.83
N GLU A 107 14.50 -21.54 -11.15
CA GLU A 107 15.43 -20.60 -11.81
C GLU A 107 15.00 -19.13 -11.67
N ASN A 108 13.71 -18.84 -11.48
CA ASN A 108 13.17 -17.50 -11.26
C ASN A 108 12.77 -17.26 -9.78
N SER A 109 13.43 -17.97 -8.86
CA SER A 109 13.12 -17.96 -7.42
C SER A 109 13.52 -16.68 -6.69
N GLN A 110 14.08 -15.67 -7.38
CA GLN A 110 14.15 -14.31 -6.86
C GLN A 110 12.77 -13.66 -6.94
N PHE A 111 11.90 -14.10 -6.04
CA PHE A 111 10.64 -13.44 -5.77
C PHE A 111 10.92 -12.03 -5.26
N ASN A 112 10.45 -11.01 -5.97
CA ASN A 112 10.48 -9.63 -5.49
C ASN A 112 9.43 -9.38 -4.38
N GLU A 113 9.00 -10.43 -3.68
CA GLU A 113 8.07 -10.32 -2.55
C GLU A 113 8.82 -9.83 -1.33
N MET A 114 8.29 -8.76 -0.74
CA MET A 114 8.91 -8.12 0.40
C MET A 114 8.73 -8.97 1.64
N GLY A 115 9.83 -9.49 2.18
CA GLY A 115 9.85 -10.16 3.48
C GLY A 115 9.73 -9.17 4.64
N ALA A 116 9.31 -9.68 5.80
CA ALA A 116 9.34 -8.92 7.04
C ALA A 116 10.79 -8.57 7.42
N SER A 117 11.00 -7.33 7.86
CA SER A 117 12.30 -6.80 8.30
C SER A 117 12.31 -6.63 9.81
N THR A 118 13.49 -6.85 10.41
CA THR A 118 13.75 -6.54 11.83
C THR A 118 14.25 -5.11 12.04
N ASP A 119 14.53 -4.37 10.97
CA ASP A 119 14.97 -2.99 11.04
C ASP A 119 13.77 -2.07 11.29
N MET A 120 13.72 -1.50 12.49
CA MET A 120 12.64 -0.64 12.97
C MET A 120 12.75 0.80 12.46
N MET A 121 13.59 1.06 11.47
CA MET A 121 13.70 2.34 10.81
C MET A 121 13.33 2.20 9.33
N ILE A 122 12.36 2.97 8.85
CA ILE A 122 12.03 3.03 7.41
C ILE A 122 12.37 4.38 6.80
N GLY A 123 12.37 4.45 5.48
CA GLY A 123 12.64 5.67 4.72
C GLY A 123 13.90 5.64 3.87
N THR A 124 14.37 6.83 3.52
CA THR A 124 15.49 7.12 2.60
C THR A 124 16.57 7.93 3.32
N SER A 125 17.65 8.29 2.62
CA SER A 125 18.69 9.17 3.15
C SER A 125 18.18 10.58 3.55
N MET A 126 17.05 11.02 3.00
CA MET A 126 16.50 12.37 3.26
C MET A 126 15.41 12.38 4.32
N LEU A 127 14.61 11.32 4.41
CA LEU A 127 13.45 11.24 5.28
C LEU A 127 13.23 9.80 5.74
N GLY A 128 13.06 9.59 7.04
CA GLY A 128 12.74 8.30 7.61
C GLY A 128 11.93 8.40 8.89
N LEU A 129 11.40 7.27 9.33
CA LEU A 129 10.64 7.11 10.57
C LEU A 129 11.29 6.04 11.41
N GLU A 130 11.35 6.30 12.72
CA GLU A 130 11.88 5.39 13.74
C GLU A 130 10.73 4.84 14.56
N PHE A 131 10.78 3.54 14.83
CA PHE A 131 9.77 2.83 15.60
C PHE A 131 10.41 2.14 16.80
N ASP A 132 9.70 2.14 17.92
CA ASP A 132 10.12 1.38 19.08
C ASP A 132 9.81 -0.10 18.87
N GLN A 133 10.81 -0.96 19.07
CA GLN A 133 10.68 -2.40 18.81
C GLN A 133 9.73 -3.10 19.79
N THR A 134 9.54 -2.56 20.99
CA THR A 134 8.77 -3.20 22.06
C THR A 134 7.28 -2.86 21.96
N THR A 135 7.00 -1.59 21.69
CA THR A 135 5.67 -0.99 21.62
C THR A 135 5.14 -0.92 20.19
N GLY A 136 6.01 -0.97 19.18
CA GLY A 136 5.64 -0.79 17.78
C GLY A 136 5.23 0.64 17.42
N LEU A 137 5.39 1.62 18.32
CA LEU A 137 4.97 3.01 18.11
C LEU A 137 6.07 3.85 17.45
N ILE A 138 5.67 4.93 16.75
CA ILE A 138 6.62 5.90 16.19
C ILE A 138 7.29 6.67 17.34
N THR A 139 8.61 6.78 17.30
CA THR A 139 9.42 7.51 18.27
C THR A 139 10.17 8.70 17.67
N GLY A 140 10.40 8.68 16.35
CA GLY A 140 11.24 9.69 15.72
C GLY A 140 10.99 9.85 14.23
N LEU A 141 11.30 11.06 13.77
CA LEU A 141 11.41 11.42 12.37
C LEU A 141 12.88 11.69 12.08
N LEU A 142 13.48 10.94 11.16
CA LEU A 142 14.81 11.26 10.64
C LEU A 142 14.67 12.18 9.43
N LYS A 143 15.34 13.32 9.43
CA LYS A 143 15.42 14.21 8.27
C LYS A 143 16.86 14.66 8.05
N ASN A 144 17.43 14.35 6.88
CA ASN A 144 18.83 14.65 6.56
C ASN A 144 19.81 14.23 7.68
N ASN A 145 19.65 13.02 8.20
CA ASN A 145 20.41 12.47 9.34
C ASN A 145 20.24 13.19 10.70
N ILE A 146 19.23 14.06 10.83
CA ILE A 146 18.84 14.65 12.11
C ILE A 146 17.61 13.91 12.62
N SER A 147 17.71 13.27 13.80
CA SER A 147 16.57 12.64 14.46
C SER A 147 15.81 13.68 15.27
N LEU A 148 14.51 13.77 15.02
CA LEU A 148 13.56 14.66 15.69
C LEU A 148 12.56 13.79 16.45
N PRO A 149 12.33 14.03 17.75
CA PRO A 149 11.35 13.25 18.51
C PRO A 149 9.95 13.50 17.94
N MET A 150 9.25 12.42 17.62
CA MET A 150 7.90 12.46 17.06
C MET A 150 7.12 11.26 17.57
N THR A 151 5.90 11.50 18.03
CA THR A 151 4.95 10.43 18.38
C THR A 151 3.73 10.53 17.50
N GLN A 152 3.08 9.39 17.28
CA GLN A 152 1.79 9.30 16.63
C GLN A 152 0.88 8.42 17.48
N SER A 153 -0.35 8.87 17.69
CA SER A 153 -1.40 8.10 18.35
C SER A 153 -2.71 8.26 17.60
N TYR A 154 -3.55 7.24 17.71
CA TYR A 154 -4.91 7.25 17.20
C TYR A 154 -5.87 7.16 18.37
N GLY A 155 -7.02 7.81 18.23
CA GLY A 155 -8.03 7.90 19.27
C GLY A 155 -9.31 8.50 18.72
N TYR A 156 -10.35 8.47 19.54
CA TYR A 156 -11.62 9.12 19.23
C TYR A 156 -12.09 9.95 20.41
N TYR A 157 -12.91 10.96 20.12
CA TYR A 157 -13.59 11.72 21.17
C TYR A 157 -15.00 11.17 21.39
N THR A 158 -15.40 11.01 22.64
CA THR A 158 -16.81 10.81 22.99
C THR A 158 -17.52 12.16 22.92
N GLY A 159 -18.64 12.24 22.21
CA GLY A 159 -19.44 13.46 22.12
C GLY A 159 -20.42 13.61 23.29
N ASP A 160 -20.74 14.85 23.66
CA ASP A 160 -21.93 15.18 24.46
C ASP A 160 -23.19 15.07 23.59
N VAL A 161 -24.39 15.15 24.19
CA VAL A 161 -25.72 15.08 23.56
C VAL A 161 -25.94 16.13 22.46
N SER A 162 -25.19 17.24 22.48
CA SER A 162 -25.22 18.26 21.42
C SER A 162 -24.35 17.93 20.20
N SER A 163 -23.53 16.87 20.28
CA SER A 163 -22.63 16.49 19.19
C SER A 163 -23.44 15.88 18.04
N GLY A 164 -23.04 16.18 16.81
CA GLY A 164 -23.70 15.63 15.63
C GLY A 164 -22.98 16.01 14.34
N ALA A 165 -23.70 15.94 13.22
CA ALA A 165 -23.12 16.17 11.89
C ALA A 165 -22.49 17.56 11.69
N TYR A 166 -22.96 18.57 12.43
CA TYR A 166 -22.53 19.96 12.27
C TYR A 166 -21.81 20.53 13.49
N ILE A 167 -21.95 19.88 14.65
CA ILE A 167 -21.48 20.40 15.93
C ILE A 167 -20.56 19.35 16.55
N PHE A 168 -19.31 19.71 16.78
CA PHE A 168 -18.33 18.88 17.46
C PHE A 168 -18.16 19.37 18.91
N THR A 169 -18.79 18.66 19.85
CA THR A 169 -18.72 18.94 21.31
C THR A 169 -18.08 17.76 22.05
N PRO A 170 -16.74 17.63 22.02
CA PRO A 170 -16.02 16.50 22.63
C PRO A 170 -16.04 16.57 24.16
N VAL A 171 -16.11 15.40 24.80
CA VAL A 171 -16.04 15.23 26.26
C VAL A 171 -14.72 14.59 26.66
N ASN A 172 -14.43 13.38 26.19
CA ASN A 172 -13.20 12.64 26.52
C ASN A 172 -12.49 12.17 25.26
N PHE A 173 -11.16 12.14 25.29
CA PHE A 173 -10.34 11.46 24.29
C PHE A 173 -10.02 10.04 24.75
N VAL A 174 -10.28 9.05 23.90
CA VAL A 174 -9.99 7.64 24.14
C VAL A 174 -8.92 7.20 23.15
N SER A 175 -7.77 6.75 23.65
CA SER A 175 -6.67 6.22 22.84
C SER A 175 -7.00 4.83 22.30
N LEU A 176 -6.65 4.56 21.04
CA LEU A 176 -6.73 3.24 20.39
C LEU A 176 -5.44 2.42 20.55
N SER A 177 -4.54 2.86 21.42
CA SER A 177 -3.42 2.06 21.86
C SER A 177 -3.31 2.10 23.38
N ASN A 178 -3.02 0.94 23.97
CA ASN A 178 -2.65 0.81 25.38
C ASN A 178 -1.12 0.89 25.56
N GLY A 179 -0.47 1.77 24.79
CA GLY A 179 0.99 1.90 24.76
C GLY A 179 1.73 0.85 23.92
N LYS A 180 1.01 -0.01 23.18
CA LYS A 180 1.60 -0.98 22.25
C LYS A 180 0.66 -1.26 21.08
N VAL A 181 1.23 -1.56 19.92
CA VAL A 181 0.55 -2.00 18.69
C VAL A 181 1.29 -3.16 18.05
N ASP A 182 0.56 -4.00 17.30
CA ASP A 182 1.18 -5.02 16.45
C ASP A 182 1.78 -4.34 15.23
N LEU A 183 3.03 -4.66 14.93
CA LEU A 183 3.79 -4.02 13.87
C LEU A 183 4.52 -5.05 13.01
N THR A 184 4.50 -4.85 11.69
CA THR A 184 5.37 -5.56 10.74
C THR A 184 6.00 -4.56 9.79
N VAL A 185 7.33 -4.60 9.68
CA VAL A 185 8.08 -3.75 8.74
C VAL A 185 8.38 -4.53 7.47
N TYR A 186 8.23 -3.89 6.33
CA TYR A 186 8.59 -4.41 5.02
C TYR A 186 9.59 -3.46 4.37
N LYS A 187 10.74 -4.00 3.94
CA LYS A 187 11.76 -3.23 3.22
C LYS A 187 12.05 -3.85 1.87
N GLY A 188 11.93 -3.05 0.82
CA GLY A 188 12.32 -3.45 -0.52
C GLY A 188 12.89 -2.30 -1.33
N PRO A 189 13.27 -2.58 -2.58
CA PRO A 189 14.08 -1.66 -3.36
C PRO A 189 13.34 -0.41 -3.85
N LEU A 190 11.99 -0.44 -3.93
CA LEU A 190 11.21 0.72 -4.37
C LEU A 190 10.48 1.42 -3.21
N VAL A 191 10.05 0.68 -2.19
CA VAL A 191 9.36 1.26 -1.02
C VAL A 191 9.76 0.56 0.28
N HIS A 192 9.58 1.27 1.39
CA HIS A 192 9.55 0.70 2.73
C HIS A 192 8.15 0.93 3.31
N GLU A 193 7.56 -0.08 3.94
CA GLU A 193 6.21 -0.03 4.49
C GLU A 193 6.18 -0.55 5.91
N VAL A 194 5.27 -0.01 6.72
CA VAL A 194 5.03 -0.47 8.08
C VAL A 194 3.54 -0.72 8.23
N HIS A 195 3.19 -1.93 8.61
CA HIS A 195 1.82 -2.33 8.93
C HIS A 195 1.66 -2.26 10.45
N GLN A 196 0.88 -1.31 10.94
CA GLN A 196 0.52 -1.18 12.36
C GLN A 196 -0.96 -1.51 12.55
N THR A 197 -1.27 -2.38 13.51
CA THR A 197 -2.65 -2.66 13.92
C THR A 197 -2.91 -2.10 15.32
N TYR A 198 -3.84 -1.14 15.39
CA TYR A 198 -4.34 -0.55 16.63
C TYR A 198 -5.57 -1.32 17.12
N SER A 199 -5.96 -1.13 18.39
CA SER A 199 -7.17 -1.77 18.90
C SER A 199 -8.40 -1.25 18.16
N ASP A 200 -9.31 -2.15 17.81
CA ASP A 200 -10.58 -1.81 17.20
C ASP A 200 -11.55 -1.32 18.29
N PRO A 201 -12.06 -0.08 18.22
CA PRO A 201 -13.06 0.39 19.17
C PRO A 201 -14.47 -0.17 18.90
N PHE A 202 -14.68 -0.88 17.79
CA PHE A 202 -15.99 -1.37 17.35
C PHE A 202 -16.05 -2.89 17.09
N SER A 203 -15.02 -3.65 17.49
CA SER A 203 -15.00 -5.12 17.41
C SER A 203 -15.89 -5.79 18.45
#